data_AF-A0A957SI43-F1
#
_entry.id   AF-A0A957SI43-F1
#
_cell.length_a   1.000
_cell.length_b   1.000
_cell.length_c   1.000
_cell.angle_alpha   90.00
_cell.angle_beta   90.00
_cell.angle_gamma   90.00
#
_symmetry.space_group_name_H-M   'P 1'
#
loop_
_entity.id
_entity.type
_entity.pdbx_description
1 polymer ?
#
loop_
_entity_poly.entity_id
_entity_poly.type
_entity_poly.pdbx_seq_one_letter_code
_entity_poly.pdbx_strand_id
1 'polypeptide(L)'
;MPMTNVYTGANGTLTLSTSDNPEGADAKAILDTYELLTVGRVTNVEVCIQTDLEEFHEIGRRHATSLHPGNIHISGKVGRA
;
A
#
# COMPACT_ATOMS: atom_id res chain seq x y z
N MET A 1 18.28 10.08 -0.87
CA MET A 1 17.21 9.05 -0.89
C MET A 1 15.90 9.80 -1.01
N PRO A 2 15.26 9.82 -2.19
CA PRO A 2 14.07 10.63 -2.37
C PRO A 2 12.94 10.10 -1.47
N MET A 3 12.25 11.07 -0.85
CA MET A 3 11.14 10.99 0.09
C MET A 3 10.68 9.58 0.51
N THR A 4 11.34 9.01 1.53
CA THR A 4 10.94 7.74 2.17
C THR A 4 10.43 8.02 3.58
N ASN A 5 9.18 7.67 3.85
CA ASN A 5 8.55 7.81 5.16
C ASN A 5 8.18 6.43 5.72
N VAL A 6 8.59 6.16 6.96
CA VAL A 6 8.25 4.91 7.65
C VAL A 6 7.29 5.22 8.79
N TYR A 7 6.12 4.58 8.75
CA TYR A 7 5.09 4.66 9.77
C TYR A 7 5.04 3.37 10.57
N THR A 8 4.98 3.47 11.90
CA THR A 8 5.01 2.32 12.80
C THR A 8 3.75 2.28 13.66
N GLY A 9 3.14 1.10 13.80
CA GLY A 9 1.97 0.85 14.64
C GLY A 9 2.18 -0.33 15.58
N ALA A 10 1.80 -0.18 16.85
CA ALA A 10 2.01 -1.23 17.86
C ALA A 10 1.00 -2.39 17.76
N ASN A 11 -0.26 -2.09 17.48
CA ASN A 11 -1.35 -3.07 17.43
C ASN A 11 -2.29 -2.78 16.25
N GLY A 12 -2.83 -3.83 15.64
CA GLY A 12 -3.84 -3.72 14.58
C GLY A 12 -4.69 -4.98 14.44
N THR A 13 -5.63 -4.93 13.50
CA THR A 13 -6.49 -6.06 13.10
C THR A 13 -6.34 -6.29 11.60
N LEU A 14 -6.22 -7.55 11.19
CA LEU A 14 -6.16 -7.93 9.77
C LEU A 14 -7.55 -8.37 9.31
N THR A 15 -8.10 -7.65 8.34
CA THR A 15 -9.41 -7.94 7.72
C THR A 15 -9.23 -8.27 6.25
N LEU A 16 -10.11 -9.13 5.72
CA LEU A 16 -10.13 -9.47 4.30
C LEU A 16 -11.25 -8.69 3.60
N SER A 17 -10.97 -8.19 2.41
CA SER A 17 -11.93 -7.50 1.55
C SER A 17 -11.83 -8.04 0.14
N THR A 18 -12.96 -8.16 -0.54
CA THR A 18 -13.04 -8.62 -1.93
C THR A 18 -13.11 -7.45 -2.90
N SER A 19 -12.53 -7.63 -4.08
CA SER A 19 -12.69 -6.73 -5.22
C SER A 19 -13.91 -7.09 -6.07
N ASP A 20 -14.44 -6.13 -6.83
CA ASP A 20 -15.57 -6.33 -7.76
C ASP A 20 -15.12 -6.90 -9.11
N ASN A 21 -14.39 -8.02 -9.07
CA ASN A 21 -13.98 -8.80 -10.25
C ASN A 21 -14.49 -10.26 -10.13
N PRO A 22 -14.52 -11.04 -11.21
CA PRO A 22 -14.96 -12.43 -11.16
C PRO A 22 -14.21 -13.25 -10.10
N GLU A 23 -12.90 -13.06 -9.97
CA GLU A 23 -12.08 -13.71 -8.95
C GLU A 23 -12.47 -13.29 -7.52
N GLY A 24 -12.90 -12.05 -7.34
CA GLY A 24 -13.40 -11.52 -6.07
C GLY A 24 -14.77 -12.08 -5.68
N ALA A 25 -15.60 -12.46 -6.65
CA ALA A 25 -16.86 -13.16 -6.39
C ALA A 25 -16.63 -14.57 -5.83
N ASP A 26 -15.66 -15.31 -6.40
CA ASP A 26 -15.25 -16.62 -5.88
C ASP A 26 -14.63 -16.49 -4.48
N ALA A 27 -13.78 -15.49 -4.26
CA ALA A 27 -13.21 -15.20 -2.94
C ALA A 27 -14.30 -14.84 -1.92
N LYS A 28 -15.33 -14.09 -2.34
CA LYS A 28 -16.47 -13.73 -1.49
C LYS A 28 -17.25 -14.97 -1.04
N ALA A 29 -17.50 -15.92 -1.94
CA ALA A 29 -18.18 -17.17 -1.58
C ALA A 29 -17.43 -17.93 -0.47
N ILE A 30 -16.08 -17.95 -0.51
CA ILE A 30 -15.26 -18.57 0.54
C ILE A 30 -15.33 -17.77 1.84
N LEU A 31 -15.20 -16.44 1.77
CA LEU A 31 -15.27 -15.58 2.95
C LEU A 31 -16.61 -15.67 3.67
N ASP A 32 -17.71 -15.71 2.91
CA ASP A 32 -19.07 -15.83 3.44
C ASP A 32 -19.31 -17.22 4.06
N THR A 33 -18.78 -18.28 3.45
CA THR A 33 -18.92 -19.66 3.94
C THR A 33 -18.24 -19.87 5.30
N TYR A 34 -17.10 -19.22 5.52
CA TYR A 34 -16.29 -19.40 6.74
C TYR A 34 -16.33 -18.20 7.69
N GLU A 35 -17.16 -17.18 7.41
CA GLU A 35 -17.26 -15.93 8.17
C GLU A 35 -15.89 -15.26 8.45
N LEU A 36 -14.97 -15.31 7.48
CA LEU A 36 -13.54 -14.96 7.64
C LEU A 36 -13.23 -13.47 7.54
N LEU A 37 -14.17 -12.60 7.92
CA LEU A 37 -14.05 -11.16 7.72
C LEU A 37 -12.85 -10.58 8.51
N THR A 38 -12.56 -11.15 9.69
CA THR A 38 -11.38 -10.81 10.51
C THR A 38 -10.50 -12.03 10.70
N VAL A 39 -9.24 -11.95 10.27
CA VAL A 39 -8.27 -13.06 10.34
C VAL A 39 -7.58 -13.11 11.70
N GLY A 40 -7.33 -11.94 12.31
CA GLY A 40 -6.69 -11.88 13.62
C GLY A 40 -6.08 -10.53 13.96
N ARG A 41 -5.33 -10.50 15.07
CA ARG A 41 -4.59 -9.32 15.53
C ARG A 41 -3.16 -9.35 15.01
N VAL A 42 -2.62 -8.17 14.73
CA VAL A 42 -1.23 -7.97 14.30
C VAL A 42 -0.52 -7.01 15.25
N THR A 43 0.79 -7.19 15.38
CA THR A 43 1.69 -6.33 16.17
C THR A 43 2.86 -5.88 15.31
N ASN A 44 3.62 -4.88 15.76
CA ASN A 44 4.83 -4.40 15.08
C ASN A 44 4.61 -4.11 13.59
N VAL A 45 3.55 -3.34 13.30
CA VAL A 45 3.21 -2.93 11.94
C VAL A 45 4.19 -1.86 11.49
N GLU A 46 4.85 -2.09 10.36
CA GLU A 46 5.71 -1.10 9.69
C GLU A 46 5.22 -0.90 8.26
N VAL A 47 4.97 0.35 7.88
CA VAL A 47 4.59 0.75 6.53
C VAL A 47 5.60 1.76 6.00
N CYS A 48 6.28 1.40 4.92
CA CYS A 48 7.23 2.21 4.19
C CYS A 48 6.55 2.80 2.95
N ILE A 49 6.54 4.13 2.85
CA ILE A 49 6.06 4.88 1.69
C ILE A 49 7.27 5.48 1.01
N GLN A 50 7.50 5.08 -0.25
CA GLN A 50 8.56 5.60 -1.10
C GLN A 50 7.91 6.37 -2.24
N THR A 51 8.21 7.66 -2.35
CA THR A 51 7.72 8.50 -3.45
C THR A 51 8.85 8.75 -4.43
N ASP A 52 8.64 8.35 -5.67
CA ASP A 52 9.57 8.61 -6.75
C ASP A 52 9.64 10.11 -7.03
N LEU A 53 10.79 10.57 -7.51
CA LEU A 53 10.96 11.94 -7.96
C LEU A 53 11.06 11.92 -9.48
N GLU A 54 10.14 12.60 -10.14
CA GLU A 54 10.10 12.68 -11.60
C GLU A 54 10.52 14.07 -12.08
N GLU A 55 11.33 14.08 -13.14
CA GLU A 55 11.78 15.30 -13.78
C GLU A 55 10.67 15.89 -14.65
N PHE A 56 10.36 17.16 -14.44
CA PHE A 56 9.48 17.90 -15.34
C PHE A 56 10.30 18.78 -16.28
N HIS A 57 10.08 18.56 -17.58
CA HIS A 57 10.71 19.30 -18.66
C HIS A 57 9.69 20.27 -19.24
N GLU A 58 9.93 21.56 -19.07
CA GLU A 58 9.12 22.60 -19.71
C GLU A 58 9.36 22.58 -21.22
N ILE A 59 8.30 22.75 -22.02
CA ILE A 59 8.38 22.66 -23.49
C ILE A 59 9.44 23.64 -24.01
N GLY A 60 10.44 23.11 -24.72
CA GLY A 60 11.53 23.89 -25.31
C GLY A 60 12.80 24.02 -24.46
N ARG A 61 12.87 23.41 -23.27
CA ARG A 61 14.10 23.35 -22.46
C ARG A 61 14.71 21.94 -22.45
N ARG A 62 16.04 21.86 -22.44
CA ARG A 62 16.80 20.57 -22.43
C ARG A 62 17.07 20.03 -21.02
N HIS A 63 16.86 20.83 -19.98
CA HIS A 63 17.11 20.46 -18.59
C HIS A 63 15.79 20.52 -17.81
N ALA A 64 15.65 19.61 -16.85
CA ALA A 64 14.50 19.57 -15.94
C ALA A 64 14.39 20.91 -15.18
N THR A 65 13.24 21.57 -15.31
CA THR A 65 13.00 22.87 -14.67
C THR A 65 12.54 22.70 -13.22
N SER A 66 11.91 21.56 -12.90
CA SER A 66 11.47 21.22 -11.55
C SER A 66 11.34 19.71 -11.37
N LEU A 67 11.32 19.28 -10.11
CA LEU A 67 11.10 17.89 -9.71
C LEU A 67 9.71 17.79 -9.10
N HIS A 68 8.92 16.82 -9.53
CA HIS A 68 7.59 16.56 -9.01
C HIS A 68 7.51 15.20 -8.33
N PRO A 69 6.63 15.02 -7.33
CA PRO A 69 6.30 13.71 -6.79
C PRO A 69 5.73 12.84 -7.91
N GLY A 70 6.40 11.73 -8.19
CA GLY A 70 5.98 10.71 -9.14
C GLY A 70 5.18 9.60 -8.45
N ASN A 71 5.37 8.37 -8.92
CA ASN A 71 4.68 7.20 -8.37
C ASN A 71 4.98 6.99 -6.87
N ILE A 72 3.97 6.50 -6.16
CA ILE A 72 4.07 6.17 -4.73
C ILE A 72 4.08 4.65 -4.60
N HIS A 73 5.16 4.11 -4.06
CA HIS A 73 5.31 2.71 -3.72
C HIS A 73 5.08 2.53 -2.22
N ILE A 74 4.12 1.69 -1.87
CA ILE A 74 3.80 1.37 -0.47
C ILE A 74 4.19 -0.07 -0.23
N SER A 75 5.08 -0.29 0.74
CA SER A 75 5.48 -1.61 1.21
C SER A 75 5.38 -1.67 2.73
N GLY A 76 5.39 -2.87 3.31
CA GLY A 76 5.29 -2.99 4.75
C GLY A 76 5.43 -4.42 5.24
N LYS A 77 5.51 -4.56 6.56
CA LYS A 77 5.54 -5.84 7.27
C LYS A 77 4.72 -5.74 8.55
N VAL A 78 4.22 -6.88 8.98
CA VAL A 78 3.47 -7.01 10.23
C VAL A 78 3.90 -8.27 10.97
N GLY A 79 3.94 -8.21 12.29
CA GLY A 79 4.07 -9.38 13.16
C GLY A 79 2.71 -10.01 13.44
N ARG A 80 2.68 -11.34 13.51
CA ARG A 80 1.52 -12.07 14.04
C ARG A 80 1.55 -11.95 15.57
N ALA A 81 0.43 -11.52 16.15
CA ALA A 81 0.24 -11.43 17.60
C ALA A 81 -0.01 -12.80 18.23
#